data_AF-A0A2S9FJ79-F1
#
_entry.id   AF-A0A2S9FJ79-F1
#
_cell.length_a   1.000
_cell.length_b   1.000
_cell.length_c   1.000
_cell.angle_alpha   90.00
_cell.angle_beta   90.00
_cell.angle_gamma   90.00
#
_symmetry.space_group_name_H-M   'P 1'
#
loop_
_entity.id
_entity.type
_entity.pdbx_description
1 polymer ?
#
loop_
_entity_poly.entity_id
_entity_poly.type
_entity_poly.pdbx_seq_one_letter_code
_entity_poly.pdbx_strand_id
1 'polypeptide(L)'
;RGGLIIANSDEFTKRNLAKVGYDANPLENDELSDYVVQAVAMTTLTLGAVEAIGATKKDGQRAKNMFALGLLSWMYGRELEHSEVFIREKFARKPDVAEANVLALKAGWNYGETTEAFATTYEVAPAKLKTGEYRQISGNTALSYGLVAAGHLGDLQIVLGTYPITPASDILHELSKYKHFNVLTFQAEDEIAGIG
;
A
#
# COMPACT_ATOMS: atom_id res chain seq x y z
N ARG A 1 24.25 8.51 5.84
CA ARG A 1 25.14 7.38 5.46
C ARG A 1 24.69 6.16 6.26
N GLY A 2 24.49 5.02 5.59
CA GLY A 2 24.04 3.77 6.23
C GLY A 2 22.54 3.46 6.15
N GLY A 3 21.80 4.10 5.23
CA GLY A 3 20.44 3.67 4.92
C GLY A 3 20.46 2.35 4.13
N LEU A 4 19.50 1.47 4.40
CA LEU A 4 19.31 0.23 3.64
C LEU A 4 18.39 0.49 2.45
N ILE A 5 18.85 0.12 1.25
CA ILE A 5 18.06 0.14 0.02
C ILE A 5 17.79 -1.31 -0.37
N ILE A 6 16.52 -1.68 -0.48
CA ILE A 6 16.13 -2.96 -1.06
C ILE A 6 15.62 -2.66 -2.47
N ALA A 7 16.39 -3.06 -3.47
CA ALA A 7 16.11 -2.77 -4.87
C ALA A 7 15.64 -4.03 -5.60
N ASN A 8 14.53 -3.93 -6.32
CA ASN A 8 14.12 -5.01 -7.22
C ASN A 8 15.01 -5.03 -8.47
N SER A 9 16.05 -5.87 -8.48
CA SER A 9 17.04 -5.91 -9.55
C SER A 9 16.45 -6.24 -10.92
N ASP A 10 15.33 -6.97 -10.96
CA ASP A 10 14.62 -7.30 -12.20
C ASP A 10 14.13 -6.06 -12.99
N GLU A 11 13.97 -4.90 -12.32
CA GLU A 11 13.52 -3.66 -13.00
C GLU A 11 14.66 -2.83 -13.56
N PHE A 12 15.92 -3.14 -13.24
CA PHE A 12 17.11 -2.42 -13.70
C PHE A 12 17.57 -2.88 -15.09
N THR A 13 16.60 -3.06 -16.00
CA THR A 13 16.86 -3.40 -17.40
C THR A 13 17.31 -2.16 -18.19
N LYS A 14 18.13 -2.35 -19.23
CA LYS A 14 18.56 -1.25 -20.13
C LYS A 14 17.40 -0.38 -20.63
N ARG A 15 16.27 -1.01 -20.95
CA ARG A 15 15.06 -0.30 -21.43
C ARG A 15 14.46 0.58 -20.35
N ASN A 16 14.38 0.12 -19.11
CA ASN A 16 13.82 0.89 -18.01
C ASN A 16 14.75 2.04 -17.63
N LEU A 17 16.06 1.78 -17.54
CA LEU A 17 17.08 2.80 -17.25
C LEU A 17 17.06 3.93 -18.29
N ALA A 18 17.01 3.59 -19.58
CA ALA A 18 16.93 4.60 -20.65
C ALA A 18 15.68 5.49 -20.55
N LYS A 19 14.53 4.95 -20.10
CA LYS A 19 13.29 5.75 -19.92
C LYS A 19 13.41 6.79 -18.82
N VAL A 20 14.21 6.51 -17.80
CA VAL A 20 14.43 7.40 -16.66
C VAL A 20 15.74 8.20 -16.77
N GLY A 21 16.43 8.12 -17.91
CA GLY A 21 17.64 8.89 -18.20
C GLY A 21 18.91 8.37 -17.52
N TYR A 22 18.97 7.10 -17.14
CA TYR A 22 20.16 6.47 -16.59
C TYR A 22 20.99 5.79 -17.70
N ASP A 23 22.26 6.16 -17.79
CA ASP A 23 23.21 5.59 -18.75
C ASP A 23 23.77 4.22 -18.29
N ALA A 24 23.86 4.02 -16.98
CA ALA A 24 24.36 2.79 -16.36
C ALA A 24 23.45 2.34 -15.20
N ASN A 25 23.58 1.07 -14.80
CA ASN A 25 22.84 0.53 -13.67
C ASN A 25 23.46 1.04 -12.35
N PRO A 26 22.76 1.85 -11.55
CA PRO A 26 23.30 2.39 -10.30
C PRO A 26 23.47 1.32 -9.21
N LEU A 27 22.91 0.12 -9.39
CA LEU A 27 23.17 -1.03 -8.51
C LEU A 27 24.53 -1.69 -8.76
N GLU A 28 25.17 -1.41 -9.90
CA GLU A 28 26.42 -2.04 -10.34
C GLU A 28 27.61 -1.07 -10.31
N ASN A 29 27.41 0.16 -9.83
CA ASN A 29 28.43 1.20 -9.73
C ASN A 29 28.49 1.81 -8.32
N ASP A 30 29.38 2.78 -8.13
CA ASP A 30 29.63 3.40 -6.82
C ASP A 30 28.63 4.51 -6.45
N GLU A 31 27.59 4.77 -7.26
CA GLU A 31 26.61 5.85 -7.00
C GLU A 31 25.85 5.64 -5.69
N LEU A 32 25.66 4.39 -5.27
CA LEU A 32 24.97 4.03 -4.04
C LEU A 32 25.91 3.65 -2.89
N SER A 33 27.20 3.97 -3.00
CA SER A 33 28.23 3.63 -2.00
C SER A 33 27.96 4.19 -0.58
N ASP A 34 27.15 5.23 -0.45
CA ASP A 34 26.71 5.79 0.84
C ASP A 34 25.61 4.94 1.54
N TYR A 35 25.08 3.92 0.87
CA TYR A 35 23.98 3.05 1.30
C TYR A 35 24.40 1.59 1.37
N VAL A 36 23.68 0.80 2.18
CA VAL A 36 23.73 -0.66 2.09
C VAL A 36 22.69 -1.07 1.07
N VAL A 37 23.11 -1.60 -0.08
CA VAL A 37 22.19 -1.96 -1.18
C VAL A 37 22.00 -3.47 -1.21
N GLN A 38 20.74 -3.90 -1.04
CA GLN A 38 20.31 -5.26 -1.26
C GLN A 38 19.54 -5.36 -2.57
N ALA A 39 20.22 -5.82 -3.62
CA ALA A 39 19.61 -6.12 -4.91
C ALA A 39 18.93 -7.50 -4.84
N VAL A 40 17.60 -7.52 -4.98
CA VAL A 40 16.79 -8.73 -4.92
C VAL A 40 16.02 -8.90 -6.23
N ALA A 41 16.08 -10.08 -6.84
CA ALA A 41 15.28 -10.42 -8.01
C ALA A 41 13.82 -10.73 -7.61
N MET A 42 13.12 -9.72 -7.05
CA MET A 42 11.80 -9.90 -6.44
C MET A 42 10.77 -10.41 -7.44
N THR A 43 10.80 -9.93 -8.68
CA THR A 43 9.86 -10.37 -9.72
C THR A 43 10.10 -11.84 -10.03
N THR A 44 11.36 -12.23 -10.24
CA THR A 44 11.74 -13.60 -10.56
C THR A 44 11.39 -14.56 -9.43
N LEU A 45 11.73 -14.21 -8.18
CA LEU A 45 11.42 -15.01 -7.00
C LEU A 45 9.91 -15.13 -6.75
N THR A 46 9.16 -14.04 -6.94
CA THR A 46 7.70 -14.06 -6.82
C THR A 46 7.08 -15.00 -7.86
N LEU A 47 7.54 -14.95 -9.11
CA LEU A 47 7.02 -15.80 -10.18
C LEU A 47 7.29 -17.29 -9.91
N GLY A 48 8.48 -17.63 -9.42
CA GLY A 48 8.79 -19.01 -9.02
C GLY A 48 7.92 -19.50 -7.85
N ALA A 49 7.63 -18.64 -6.88
CA ALA A 49 6.78 -19.01 -5.74
C ALA A 49 5.32 -19.32 -6.12
N VAL A 50 4.78 -18.63 -7.14
CA VAL A 50 3.39 -18.82 -7.59
C VAL A 50 3.24 -19.81 -8.74
N GLU A 51 4.35 -20.35 -9.26
CA GLU A 51 4.34 -21.32 -10.36
C GLU A 51 3.63 -22.62 -9.96
N ALA A 52 3.80 -23.06 -8.70
CA ALA A 52 3.19 -24.27 -8.17
C ALA A 52 1.66 -24.29 -8.23
N ILE A 53 1.01 -23.13 -8.22
CA ILE A 53 -0.44 -22.99 -8.35
C ILE A 53 -0.90 -22.65 -9.77
N GLY A 54 0.02 -22.66 -10.74
CA GLY A 54 -0.27 -22.33 -12.14
C GLY A 54 -0.68 -20.88 -12.36
N ALA A 55 -0.27 -19.95 -11.47
CA ALA A 55 -0.61 -18.55 -11.61
C ALA A 55 -0.05 -17.96 -12.91
N THR A 56 -0.82 -17.11 -13.57
CA THR A 56 -0.34 -16.45 -14.78
C THR A 56 0.82 -15.50 -14.45
N LYS A 57 1.74 -15.28 -15.41
CA LYS A 57 2.82 -14.29 -15.24
C LYS A 57 2.31 -12.91 -14.82
N LYS A 58 1.13 -12.52 -15.31
CA LYS A 58 0.50 -11.24 -14.99
C LYS A 58 0.06 -11.18 -13.53
N ASP A 59 -0.51 -12.25 -13.00
CA ASP A 59 -0.97 -12.29 -11.61
C ASP A 59 0.20 -12.44 -10.65
N GLY A 60 1.22 -13.23 -11.00
CA GLY A 60 2.47 -13.30 -10.24
C GLY A 60 3.21 -11.95 -10.18
N GLN A 61 3.29 -11.21 -11.29
CA GLN A 61 3.87 -9.86 -11.27
C GLN A 61 3.11 -8.89 -10.35
N ARG A 62 1.78 -9.05 -10.24
CA ARG A 62 0.95 -8.21 -9.35
C ARG A 62 1.16 -8.53 -7.87
N ALA A 63 1.61 -9.74 -7.54
CA ALA A 63 1.89 -10.17 -6.16
C ALA A 63 3.28 -9.76 -5.65
N LYS A 64 4.12 -9.12 -6.48
CA LYS A 64 5.49 -8.70 -6.13
C LYS A 64 5.56 -7.80 -4.88
N ASN A 65 4.55 -6.96 -4.68
CA ASN A 65 4.46 -6.11 -3.48
C ASN A 65 4.30 -6.94 -2.19
N MET A 66 3.67 -8.12 -2.27
CA MET A 66 3.57 -9.03 -1.13
C MET A 66 4.91 -9.70 -0.82
N PHE A 67 5.72 -10.03 -1.82
CA PHE A 67 7.09 -10.46 -1.60
C PHE A 67 7.89 -9.41 -0.81
N ALA A 68 7.83 -8.14 -1.24
CA ALA A 68 8.47 -7.05 -0.52
C ALA A 68 7.92 -6.90 0.91
N LEU A 69 6.61 -7.01 1.10
CA LEU A 69 5.99 -7.00 2.43
C LEU A 69 6.47 -8.15 3.32
N GLY A 70 6.61 -9.36 2.78
CA GLY A 70 7.08 -10.53 3.51
C GLY A 70 8.52 -10.35 3.97
N LEU A 71 9.39 -9.86 3.07
CA LEU A 71 10.78 -9.55 3.38
C LEU A 71 10.89 -8.48 4.47
N LEU A 72 10.14 -7.38 4.34
CA LEU A 72 10.11 -6.33 5.37
C LEU A 72 9.56 -6.85 6.70
N SER A 73 8.53 -7.68 6.66
CA SER A 73 7.98 -8.28 7.88
C SER A 73 9.07 -9.07 8.59
N TRP A 74 9.88 -9.85 7.86
CA TRP A 74 10.96 -10.65 8.45
C TRP A 74 12.03 -9.76 9.07
N MET A 75 12.45 -8.72 8.35
CA MET A 75 13.43 -7.75 8.84
C MET A 75 13.00 -7.06 10.15
N TYR A 76 11.69 -6.90 10.35
CA TYR A 76 11.13 -6.27 11.55
C TYR A 76 10.55 -7.26 12.58
N GLY A 77 10.81 -8.57 12.41
CA GLY A 77 10.34 -9.62 13.33
C GLY A 77 8.82 -9.70 13.46
N ARG A 78 8.07 -9.46 12.38
CA ARG A 78 6.60 -9.40 12.38
C ARG A 78 5.95 -10.67 11.86
N GLU A 79 5.21 -11.42 12.67
CA GLU A 79 4.49 -12.61 12.22
C GLU A 79 3.58 -12.36 11.00
N LEU A 80 3.52 -13.33 10.08
CA LEU A 80 2.75 -13.21 8.83
C LEU A 80 1.24 -13.43 8.99
N GLU A 81 0.80 -14.05 10.08
CA GLU A 81 -0.57 -14.54 10.25
C GLU A 81 -1.63 -13.46 9.99
N HIS A 82 -1.44 -12.28 10.56
CA HIS A 82 -2.34 -11.14 10.37
C HIS A 82 -2.40 -10.68 8.90
N SER A 83 -1.25 -10.65 8.23
CA SER A 83 -1.17 -10.30 6.81
C SER A 83 -1.83 -11.36 5.93
N GLU A 84 -1.65 -12.64 6.24
CA GLU A 84 -2.30 -13.74 5.52
C GLU A 84 -3.82 -13.68 5.63
N VAL A 85 -4.35 -13.49 6.84
CA VAL A 85 -5.80 -13.34 7.07
C VAL A 85 -6.33 -12.15 6.29
N PHE A 86 -5.67 -10.99 6.39
CA PHE A 86 -6.07 -9.78 5.67
C PHE A 86 -6.09 -9.98 4.14
N ILE A 87 -5.07 -10.62 3.57
CA ILE A 87 -5.00 -10.92 2.13
C ILE A 87 -6.18 -11.82 1.72
N ARG A 88 -6.46 -12.87 2.50
CA ARG A 88 -7.56 -13.80 2.21
C ARG A 88 -8.92 -13.13 2.30
N GLU A 89 -9.14 -12.26 3.27
CA GLU A 89 -10.38 -11.48 3.39
C GLU A 89 -10.53 -10.49 2.23
N LYS A 90 -9.48 -9.73 1.93
CA LYS A 90 -9.47 -8.73 0.86
C LYS A 90 -9.77 -9.34 -0.52
N PHE A 91 -9.26 -10.54 -0.78
CA PHE A 91 -9.44 -11.26 -2.04
C PHE A 91 -10.40 -12.46 -1.90
N ALA A 92 -11.33 -12.45 -0.93
CA ALA A 92 -12.25 -13.56 -0.69
C ALA A 92 -13.09 -13.95 -1.93
N ARG A 93 -13.36 -12.99 -2.82
CA ARG A 93 -14.08 -13.22 -4.10
C ARG A 93 -13.20 -13.76 -5.23
N LYS A 94 -11.88 -13.86 -5.02
CA LYS A 94 -10.87 -14.28 -6.00
C LYS A 94 -9.80 -15.15 -5.30
N PRO A 95 -10.15 -16.38 -4.91
CA PRO A 95 -9.28 -17.24 -4.09
C PRO A 95 -7.91 -17.51 -4.74
N ASP A 96 -7.85 -17.66 -6.06
CA ASP A 96 -6.58 -17.87 -6.78
C ASP A 96 -5.63 -16.67 -6.65
N VAL A 97 -6.19 -15.45 -6.66
CA VAL A 97 -5.43 -14.21 -6.43
C VAL A 97 -4.99 -14.13 -4.98
N ALA A 98 -5.85 -14.50 -4.03
CA ALA A 98 -5.49 -14.54 -2.62
C ALA A 98 -4.30 -15.48 -2.38
N GLU A 99 -4.35 -16.69 -2.95
CA GLU A 99 -3.32 -17.70 -2.80
C GLU A 99 -1.99 -17.25 -3.41
N ALA A 100 -2.01 -16.66 -4.62
CA ALA A 100 -0.81 -16.10 -5.23
C ALA A 100 -0.15 -15.01 -4.35
N ASN A 101 -0.95 -14.15 -3.72
CA ASN A 101 -0.46 -13.11 -2.82
C ASN A 101 0.11 -13.68 -1.51
N VAL A 102 -0.51 -14.72 -0.94
CA VAL A 102 -0.02 -15.41 0.26
C VAL A 102 1.29 -16.15 -0.03
N LEU A 103 1.40 -16.85 -1.16
CA LEU A 103 2.65 -17.51 -1.55
C LEU A 103 3.78 -16.51 -1.78
N ALA A 104 3.50 -15.38 -2.44
CA ALA A 104 4.46 -14.31 -2.61
C ALA A 104 4.92 -13.73 -1.26
N LEU A 105 3.99 -13.50 -0.32
CA LEU A 105 4.29 -13.05 1.04
C LEU A 105 5.25 -14.01 1.76
N LYS A 106 4.93 -15.31 1.75
CA LYS A 106 5.76 -16.34 2.37
C LYS A 106 7.13 -16.45 1.70
N ALA A 107 7.19 -16.37 0.39
CA ALA A 107 8.46 -16.37 -0.34
C ALA A 107 9.36 -15.20 0.06
N GLY A 108 8.80 -14.01 0.25
CA GLY A 108 9.53 -12.85 0.74
C GLY A 108 10.09 -13.04 2.16
N TRP A 109 9.27 -13.62 3.05
CA TRP A 109 9.69 -13.94 4.42
C TRP A 109 10.81 -14.98 4.46
N ASN A 110 10.62 -16.10 3.75
CA ASN A 110 11.60 -17.19 3.66
C ASN A 110 12.90 -16.72 3.01
N TYR A 111 12.83 -15.80 2.04
CA TYR A 111 14.02 -15.18 1.46
C TYR A 111 14.84 -14.43 2.52
N GLY A 112 14.16 -13.71 3.43
CA GLY A 112 14.80 -13.09 4.59
C GLY A 112 15.51 -14.13 5.48
N GLU A 113 14.81 -15.20 5.88
CA GLU A 113 15.38 -16.24 6.75
C GLU A 113 16.60 -16.95 6.15
N THR A 114 16.60 -17.14 4.84
CA THR A 114 17.64 -17.90 4.14
C THR A 114 18.83 -17.06 3.71
N THR A 115 18.68 -15.73 3.68
CA THR A 115 19.72 -14.82 3.20
C THR A 115 20.38 -14.12 4.38
N GLU A 116 21.67 -14.37 4.62
CA GLU A 116 22.47 -13.67 5.65
C GLU A 116 22.75 -12.19 5.33
N ALA A 117 22.13 -11.63 4.28
CA ALA A 117 22.46 -10.31 3.76
C ALA A 117 21.93 -9.15 4.63
N PHE A 118 21.03 -9.42 5.56
CA PHE A 118 20.48 -8.40 6.45
C PHE A 118 21.13 -8.50 7.83
N ALA A 119 22.14 -7.66 8.07
CA ALA A 119 22.96 -7.69 9.28
C ALA A 119 22.23 -7.30 10.58
N THR A 120 20.99 -6.80 10.51
CA THR A 120 20.23 -6.39 11.71
C THR A 120 18.74 -6.56 11.46
N THR A 121 18.10 -7.39 12.27
CA THR A 121 16.65 -7.38 12.44
C THR A 121 16.28 -6.40 13.55
N TYR A 122 15.21 -5.63 13.36
CA TYR A 122 14.75 -4.65 14.32
C TYR A 122 13.39 -5.06 14.87
N GLU A 123 13.33 -5.42 16.16
CA GLU A 123 12.05 -5.71 16.80
C GLU A 123 11.32 -4.41 17.14
N VAL A 124 10.19 -4.17 16.48
CA VAL A 124 9.34 -3.02 16.77
C VAL A 124 8.34 -3.39 17.88
N ALA A 125 8.67 -2.99 19.12
CA ALA A 125 7.84 -3.25 20.28
C ALA A 125 6.39 -2.75 20.08
N PRO A 126 5.38 -3.48 20.59
CA PRO A 126 3.99 -3.02 20.57
C PRO A 126 3.83 -1.67 21.27
N ALA A 127 3.01 -0.78 20.70
CA ALA A 127 2.69 0.50 21.33
C ALA A 127 1.84 0.28 22.60
N LYS A 128 2.21 0.94 23.70
CA LYS A 128 1.40 0.98 24.93
C LYS A 128 0.22 1.92 24.75
N LEU A 129 -0.85 1.44 24.14
CA LEU A 129 -2.10 2.17 23.97
C LEU A 129 -3.04 1.93 25.16
N LYS A 130 -3.87 2.92 25.50
CA LYS A 130 -4.92 2.75 26.52
C LYS A 130 -5.95 1.74 26.01
N THR A 131 -6.60 0.98 26.89
CA THR A 131 -7.71 0.13 26.44
C THR A 131 -8.85 0.99 25.89
N GLY A 132 -9.38 0.62 24.73
CA GLY A 132 -10.49 1.34 24.09
C GLY A 132 -10.76 0.83 22.68
N GLU A 133 -11.84 1.33 22.08
CA GLU A 133 -12.14 1.12 20.67
C GLU A 133 -11.36 2.11 19.83
N TYR A 134 -10.52 1.59 18.94
CA TYR A 134 -9.72 2.39 18.02
C TYR A 134 -10.29 2.27 16.61
N ARG A 135 -10.32 3.41 15.90
CA ARG A 135 -10.68 3.45 14.50
C ARG A 135 -9.57 4.12 13.70
N GLN A 136 -9.11 3.45 12.65
CA GLN A 136 -8.31 4.10 11.62
C GLN A 136 -9.22 4.95 10.74
N ILE A 137 -8.89 6.24 10.60
CA ILE A 137 -9.68 7.19 9.82
C ILE A 137 -8.74 8.19 9.14
N SER A 138 -9.06 8.58 7.91
CA SER A 138 -8.34 9.67 7.22
C SER A 138 -8.86 11.03 7.67
N GLY A 139 -8.09 12.10 7.45
CA GLY A 139 -8.54 13.47 7.73
C GLY A 139 -9.82 13.84 6.97
N ASN A 140 -9.91 13.46 5.69
CA ASN A 140 -11.10 13.70 4.86
C ASN A 140 -12.33 12.98 5.41
N THR A 141 -12.19 11.69 5.79
CA THR A 141 -13.30 10.93 6.38
C THR A 141 -13.73 11.53 7.72
N ALA A 142 -12.78 11.94 8.56
CA ALA A 142 -13.07 12.58 9.84
C ALA A 142 -13.82 13.91 9.67
N LEU A 143 -13.40 14.75 8.70
CA LEU A 143 -14.08 15.99 8.36
C LEU A 143 -15.50 15.74 7.87
N SER A 144 -15.70 14.79 6.94
CA SER A 144 -17.03 14.42 6.46
C SER A 144 -17.94 13.98 7.61
N TYR A 145 -17.45 13.19 8.56
CA TYR A 145 -18.24 12.76 9.72
C TYR A 145 -18.58 13.93 10.64
N GLY A 146 -17.64 14.85 10.84
CA GLY A 146 -17.88 16.08 11.61
C GLY A 146 -19.00 16.93 10.99
N LEU A 147 -19.00 17.10 9.67
CA LEU A 147 -20.05 17.84 8.95
C LEU A 147 -21.41 17.15 9.06
N VAL A 148 -21.46 15.83 8.86
CA VAL A 148 -22.70 15.04 9.02
C VAL A 148 -23.23 15.15 10.44
N ALA A 149 -22.37 15.00 11.46
CA ALA A 149 -22.76 15.10 12.85
C ALA A 149 -23.28 16.51 13.19
N ALA A 150 -22.61 17.56 12.71
CA ALA A 150 -23.05 18.94 12.91
C ALA A 150 -24.42 19.21 12.27
N GLY A 151 -24.64 18.77 11.02
CA GLY A 151 -25.93 18.90 10.34
C GLY A 151 -27.04 18.14 11.05
N HIS A 152 -26.76 16.90 11.47
CA HIS A 152 -27.74 16.08 12.18
C HIS A 152 -28.11 16.65 13.56
N LEU A 153 -27.12 17.08 14.35
CA LEU A 153 -27.36 17.68 15.68
C LEU A 153 -28.03 19.06 15.58
N GLY A 154 -27.79 19.79 14.50
CA GLY A 154 -28.39 21.09 14.23
C GLY A 154 -29.74 21.04 13.52
N ASP A 155 -30.22 19.86 13.13
CA ASP A 155 -31.39 19.68 12.26
C ASP A 155 -31.31 20.51 10.96
N LEU A 156 -30.11 20.55 10.37
CA LEU A 156 -29.80 21.30 9.14
C LEU A 156 -29.43 20.36 7.99
N GLN A 157 -29.86 20.73 6.79
CA GLN A 157 -29.38 20.09 5.57
C GLN A 157 -27.93 20.49 5.31
N ILE A 158 -27.05 19.51 5.14
CA ILE A 158 -25.68 19.77 4.67
C ILE A 158 -25.70 19.77 3.15
N VAL A 159 -25.26 20.87 2.55
CA VAL A 159 -25.07 20.98 1.11
C VAL A 159 -23.58 21.17 0.83
N LEU A 160 -23.00 20.28 0.01
CA LEU A 160 -21.65 20.42 -0.52
C LEU A 160 -21.70 20.63 -2.03
N GLY A 161 -21.42 21.85 -2.47
CA GLY A 161 -21.01 22.13 -3.85
C GLY A 161 -19.48 22.04 -3.95
N THR A 162 -18.94 21.30 -4.91
CA THR A 162 -17.49 21.23 -5.13
C THR A 162 -17.14 20.78 -6.53
N TYR A 163 -15.96 21.19 -6.98
CA TYR A 163 -15.29 20.62 -8.15
C TYR A 163 -14.27 19.56 -7.70
N PRO A 164 -14.10 18.43 -8.40
CA PRO A 164 -13.14 17.40 -8.01
C PRO A 164 -11.68 17.86 -8.16
N ILE A 165 -10.96 17.97 -7.05
CA ILE A 165 -9.51 18.23 -7.00
C ILE A 165 -8.84 17.34 -5.95
N THR A 166 -7.66 16.77 -6.26
CA THR A 166 -6.89 15.98 -5.28
C THR A 166 -6.22 16.92 -4.27
N PRO A 167 -6.31 16.68 -2.94
CA PRO A 167 -6.89 15.52 -2.24
C PRO A 167 -8.33 15.70 -1.73
N ALA A 168 -9.02 16.79 -2.07
CA ALA A 168 -10.34 17.13 -1.51
C ALA A 168 -11.51 16.31 -2.09
N SER A 169 -11.36 15.71 -3.28
CA SER A 169 -12.42 14.90 -3.93
C SER A 169 -12.96 13.77 -3.05
N ASP A 170 -12.15 13.23 -2.13
CA ASP A 170 -12.60 12.18 -1.22
C ASP A 170 -13.67 12.65 -0.23
N ILE A 171 -13.72 13.96 0.09
CA ILE A 171 -14.78 14.53 0.94
C ILE A 171 -16.13 14.43 0.22
N LEU A 172 -16.17 14.75 -1.08
CA LEU A 172 -17.37 14.58 -1.92
C LEU A 172 -17.79 13.11 -1.98
N HIS A 173 -16.85 12.21 -2.28
CA HIS A 173 -17.13 10.78 -2.33
C HIS A 173 -17.67 10.25 -1.00
N GLU A 174 -17.09 10.68 0.13
CA GLU A 174 -17.52 10.24 1.44
C GLU A 174 -18.90 10.80 1.81
N LEU A 175 -19.14 12.11 1.63
CA LEU A 175 -20.42 12.75 1.95
C LEU A 175 -21.58 12.22 1.10
N SER A 176 -21.33 11.85 -0.16
CA SER A 176 -22.36 11.30 -1.06
C SER A 176 -22.98 9.98 -0.56
N LYS A 177 -22.32 9.26 0.36
CA LYS A 177 -22.82 8.04 1.00
C LYS A 177 -23.85 8.32 2.11
N TYR A 178 -23.91 9.55 2.63
CA TYR A 178 -24.71 9.93 3.80
C TYR A 178 -26.00 10.70 3.46
N LYS A 179 -26.60 10.47 2.28
CA LYS A 179 -27.88 11.09 1.89
C LYS A 179 -29.02 10.87 2.90
N HIS A 180 -28.98 9.74 3.61
CA HIS A 180 -29.92 9.39 4.68
C HIS A 180 -29.80 10.29 5.93
N PHE A 181 -28.71 11.05 6.06
CA PHE A 181 -28.53 12.10 7.06
C PHE A 181 -28.81 13.51 6.51
N ASN A 182 -29.68 13.62 5.49
CA ASN A 182 -30.02 14.89 4.85
C ASN A 182 -28.78 15.63 4.29
N VAL A 183 -27.89 14.88 3.65
CA VAL A 183 -26.72 15.42 2.94
C VAL A 183 -27.01 15.48 1.45
N LEU A 184 -26.82 16.65 0.85
CA LEU A 184 -26.85 16.90 -0.58
C LEU A 184 -25.44 17.23 -1.09
N THR A 185 -25.02 16.52 -2.12
CA THR A 185 -23.72 16.76 -2.78
C THR A 185 -23.96 17.13 -4.24
N PHE A 186 -23.27 18.18 -4.70
CA PHE A 186 -23.31 18.67 -6.08
C PHE A 186 -21.89 18.76 -6.63
N GLN A 187 -21.66 18.10 -7.77
CA GLN A 187 -20.41 18.23 -8.50
C GLN A 187 -20.58 19.37 -9.52
N ALA A 188 -19.92 20.49 -9.24
CA ALA A 188 -19.95 21.66 -10.10
C ALA A 188 -18.98 21.51 -11.30
N GLU A 189 -19.10 22.43 -12.26
CA GLU A 189 -18.23 22.52 -13.44
C GLU A 189 -16.84 23.11 -13.14
N ASP A 190 -16.74 23.96 -12.12
CA ASP A 190 -15.52 24.58 -11.63
C ASP A 190 -15.65 24.93 -10.13
N GLU A 191 -14.56 25.39 -9.51
CA GLU A 191 -14.55 25.76 -8.09
C GLU A 191 -15.43 26.99 -7.78
N ILE A 192 -15.69 27.85 -8.76
CA ILE A 192 -16.50 29.07 -8.59
C ILE A 192 -17.98 28.69 -8.49
N ALA A 193 -18.46 27.83 -9.39
CA ALA A 193 -19.79 27.24 -9.32
C ALA A 193 -19.93 26.27 -8.13
N GLY A 194 -18.83 25.74 -7.62
CA GLY A 194 -18.84 24.93 -6.39
C GLY A 194 -19.18 25.73 -5.13
N ILE A 195 -18.72 26.98 -5.04
CA ILE A 195 -19.00 27.87 -3.89
C ILE A 195 -20.24 28.76 -4.08
N GLY A 196 -20.64 29.00 -5.33
CA GLY A 196 -21.80 29.82 -5.70
C GLY A 196 -23.14 29.15 -5.41
#